data_AF-A0A2S4XVF2-F1
#
_entry.id   AF-A0A2S4XVF2-F1
#
_cell.length_a   1.000
_cell.length_b   1.000
_cell.length_c   1.000
_cell.angle_alpha   90.00
_cell.angle_beta   90.00
_cell.angle_gamma   90.00
#
_symmetry.space_group_name_H-M   'P 1'
#
loop_
_entity.id
_entity.type
_entity.pdbx_description
1 polymer ?
#
loop_
_entity_poly.entity_id
_entity_poly.type
_entity_poly.pdbx_seq_one_letter_code
_entity_poly.pdbx_strand_id
1 'polypeptide(L)'
;MSLHDDLTAVQRSLEDLVRSVGRLEQRVGGGLEIRRVRSDTDHLRESLELLRAQASADSPDRPAPTAGRAVSDMVTIPDAPYDASLWTDAEDEGLGARDRRAP
;
A
#
# COMPACT_ATOMS: atom_id res chain seq x y z
N MET A 1 22.31 7.28 -17.31
CA MET A 1 21.19 8.11 -16.81
C MET A 1 21.26 8.09 -15.29
N SER A 2 20.90 9.19 -14.63
CA SER A 2 20.84 9.21 -13.16
C SER A 2 19.61 8.43 -12.67
N LEU A 3 19.65 7.86 -11.47
CA LEU A 3 18.48 7.26 -10.81
C LEU A 3 17.26 8.20 -10.82
N HIS A 4 17.50 9.50 -10.66
CA HIS A 4 16.45 10.51 -10.71
C HIS A 4 15.85 10.68 -12.11
N ASP A 5 16.67 10.56 -13.16
CA ASP A 5 16.21 10.60 -14.55
C ASP A 5 15.34 9.38 -14.86
N ASP A 6 15.77 8.21 -14.39
CA ASP A 6 15.04 6.95 -14.57
C ASP A 6 13.68 6.98 -13.85
N LEU A 7 13.63 7.46 -12.59
CA LEU A 7 12.37 7.65 -11.86
C LEU A 7 11.44 8.65 -12.56
N THR A 8 12.00 9.72 -13.14
CA THR A 8 11.23 10.71 -13.89
C THR A 8 10.70 10.14 -15.21
N ALA A 9 11.50 9.32 -15.90
CA ALA A 9 11.09 8.63 -17.11
C ALA A 9 9.93 7.65 -16.82
N VAL A 10 10.06 6.83 -15.76
CA VAL A 10 9.02 5.89 -15.34
C VAL A 10 7.73 6.63 -14.95
N GLN A 11 7.82 7.74 -14.23
CA GLN A 11 6.64 8.55 -13.87
C GLN A 11 5.90 9.04 -15.12
N ARG A 12 6.63 9.56 -16.13
CA ARG A 12 6.01 10.01 -17.40
C ARG A 12 5.34 8.85 -18.13
N SER A 13 5.99 7.69 -18.21
CA SER A 13 5.40 6.50 -18.80
C SER A 13 4.13 6.04 -18.08
N LEU A 14 4.08 6.13 -16.75
CA LEU A 14 2.88 5.82 -15.98
C LEU A 14 1.75 6.80 -16.27
N GLU A 15 2.04 8.10 -16.36
CA GLU A 15 1.02 9.08 -16.74
C GLU A 15 0.45 8.83 -18.14
N ASP A 16 1.30 8.46 -19.10
CA ASP A 16 0.86 8.09 -20.45
C ASP A 16 0.03 6.81 -20.47
N LEU A 17 0.37 5.83 -19.63
CA LEU A 17 -0.43 4.63 -19.43
C LEU A 17 -1.82 4.98 -18.89
N VAL A 18 -1.90 5.81 -17.83
CA VAL A 18 -3.16 6.26 -17.23
C VAL A 18 -4.04 6.97 -18.26
N ARG A 19 -3.46 7.89 -19.05
CA ARG A 19 -4.18 8.55 -20.15
C ARG A 19 -4.69 7.55 -21.18
N SER A 20 -3.89 6.53 -21.50
CA SER A 20 -4.25 5.50 -22.48
C SER A 20 -5.35 4.57 -21.97
N VAL A 21 -5.33 4.21 -20.69
CA VAL A 21 -6.41 3.46 -20.03
C VAL A 21 -7.71 4.27 -20.01
N GLY A 22 -7.66 5.58 -19.75
CA GLY A 22 -8.84 6.44 -19.82
C GLY A 22 -9.46 6.51 -21.23
N ARG A 23 -8.62 6.58 -22.28
CA ARG A 23 -9.11 6.48 -23.67
C ARG A 23 -9.68 5.09 -23.99
N LEU A 24 -9.11 4.03 -23.40
CA LEU A 24 -9.60 2.67 -23.57
C LEU A 24 -10.98 2.51 -22.91
N GLU A 25 -11.15 3.00 -21.68
CA GLU A 25 -12.43 3.02 -20.95
C GLU A 25 -13.54 3.70 -21.76
N GLN A 26 -13.23 4.83 -22.43
CA GLN A 26 -14.19 5.50 -23.31
C GLN A 26 -14.63 4.64 -24.51
N ARG A 27 -13.79 3.72 -24.97
CA ARG A 27 -14.06 2.86 -26.14
C ARG A 27 -14.71 1.53 -25.78
N VAL A 28 -14.32 0.93 -24.66
CA VAL A 28 -14.78 -0.42 -24.26
C VAL A 28 -15.76 -0.41 -23.09
N GLY A 29 -15.98 0.75 -22.46
CA GLY A 29 -16.83 0.91 -21.29
C GLY A 29 -16.13 0.60 -19.96
N GLY A 30 -16.80 0.91 -18.85
CA GLY A 30 -16.27 0.78 -17.49
C GLY A 30 -16.43 -0.61 -16.86
N GLY A 31 -16.05 -1.67 -17.60
CA GLY A 31 -16.09 -3.06 -17.14
C GLY A 31 -15.15 -3.35 -15.95
N LEU A 32 -15.24 -4.55 -15.38
CA LEU A 32 -14.44 -4.94 -14.21
C LEU A 32 -12.94 -4.86 -14.49
N GLU A 33 -12.51 -5.30 -15.67
CA GLU A 33 -11.12 -5.31 -16.10
C GLU A 33 -10.57 -3.88 -16.22
N ILE A 34 -11.37 -2.94 -16.73
CA ILE A 34 -10.98 -1.52 -16.81
C ILE A 34 -10.83 -0.90 -15.42
N ARG A 35 -11.77 -1.19 -14.51
CA ARG A 35 -11.69 -0.71 -13.12
C ARG A 35 -10.47 -1.28 -12.39
N ARG A 36 -10.15 -2.55 -12.64
CA ARG A 36 -8.95 -3.20 -12.10
C ARG A 36 -7.69 -2.51 -12.62
N VAL A 37 -7.56 -2.34 -13.93
CA VAL A 37 -6.39 -1.66 -14.52
C VAL A 37 -6.24 -0.23 -13.98
N ARG A 38 -7.34 0.50 -13.81
CA ARG A 38 -7.30 1.84 -13.18
C ARG A 38 -6.76 1.79 -11.75
N SER A 39 -7.30 0.87 -10.93
CA SER A 39 -6.85 0.67 -9.56
C SER A 39 -5.36 0.30 -9.51
N ASP A 40 -4.92 -0.60 -10.38
CA ASP A 40 -3.52 -1.00 -10.50
C ASP A 40 -2.61 0.19 -10.87
N THR A 41 -3.05 1.06 -11.81
CA THR A 41 -2.27 2.26 -12.15
C THR A 41 -2.22 3.29 -11.02
N ASP A 42 -3.26 3.37 -10.19
CA ASP A 42 -3.27 4.25 -9.01
C ASP A 42 -2.33 3.71 -7.92
N HIS A 43 -2.36 2.39 -7.68
CA HIS A 43 -1.42 1.73 -6.77
C HIS A 43 0.04 1.85 -7.25
N LEU A 44 0.29 1.77 -8.56
CA LEU A 44 1.63 1.97 -9.11
C LEU A 44 2.12 3.41 -8.89
N ARG A 45 1.23 4.42 -8.94
CA ARG A 45 1.59 5.81 -8.66
C ARG A 45 2.05 5.96 -7.22
N GLU A 46 1.28 5.43 -6.28
CA GLU A 46 1.63 5.42 -4.85
C GLU A 46 2.97 4.69 -4.60
N SER A 47 3.13 3.52 -5.22
CA SER A 47 4.38 2.74 -5.10
C SER A 47 5.60 3.50 -5.63
N LEU A 48 5.46 4.27 -6.72
CA LEU A 48 6.55 5.10 -7.26
C LEU A 48 6.87 6.30 -6.37
N GLU A 49 5.85 6.90 -5.73
CA GLU A 49 6.06 7.97 -4.75
C GLU A 49 6.86 7.45 -3.54
N LEU A 50 6.52 6.27 -3.03
CA LEU A 50 7.27 5.60 -1.97
C LEU A 50 8.71 5.30 -2.40
N LEU A 51 8.91 4.77 -3.61
CA LEU A 51 10.23 4.48 -4.14
C LEU A 51 11.10 5.74 -4.28
N ARG A 52 10.50 6.85 -4.73
CA ARG A 52 11.19 8.16 -4.82
C ARG A 52 11.57 8.69 -3.44
N ALA A 53 10.69 8.55 -2.45
CA ALA A 53 10.97 8.94 -1.08
C ALA A 53 12.14 8.14 -0.49
N GLN A 54 12.16 6.83 -0.74
CA GLN A 54 13.24 5.94 -0.30
C GLN A 54 14.58 6.27 -0.98
N ALA A 55 14.58 6.47 -2.31
CA ALA A 55 15.76 6.89 -3.05
C ALA A 55 16.33 8.24 -2.58
N SER A 56 15.46 9.13 -2.10
CA SER A 56 15.85 10.42 -1.51
C SER A 56 16.36 10.27 -0.07
N ALA A 57 15.90 9.26 0.66
CA ALA A 57 16.38 8.94 2.01
C ALA A 57 17.80 8.35 1.98
N ASP A 58 18.13 7.57 0.96
CA ASP A 58 19.44 6.92 0.77
C ASP A 58 20.50 7.84 0.13
N SER A 59 20.16 9.12 -0.13
CA SER A 59 21.07 10.06 -0.77
C SER A 59 22.25 10.44 0.15
N PRO A 60 23.52 10.28 -0.29
CA PRO A 60 24.71 10.45 0.55
C PRO A 60 24.98 11.90 0.97
N ASP A 61 24.35 12.89 0.33
CA ASP A 61 24.49 14.32 0.63
C ASP A 61 23.49 14.80 1.70
N ARG A 62 22.66 13.87 2.22
CA ARG A 62 21.76 14.17 3.34
C ARG A 62 22.58 14.29 4.63
N PRO A 63 22.43 15.38 5.41
CA PRO A 63 23.04 15.45 6.74
C PRO A 63 22.57 14.24 7.55
N ALA A 64 23.53 13.51 8.13
CA ALA A 64 23.26 12.32 8.92
C ALA A 64 22.07 12.60 9.85
N PRO A 65 21.05 11.72 9.89
CA PRO A 65 20.00 11.88 10.88
C PRO A 65 20.69 11.95 12.24
N THR A 66 20.45 13.03 12.98
CA THR A 66 20.77 13.06 14.42
C THR A 66 20.26 11.75 15.00
N ALA A 67 21.11 11.07 15.76
CA ALA A 67 21.00 9.65 16.15
C ALA A 67 19.69 9.23 16.87
N GLY A 68 18.67 10.09 16.94
CA GLY A 68 17.34 9.81 17.46
C GLY A 68 16.22 9.68 16.41
N ARG A 69 16.45 9.85 15.09
CA ARG A 69 15.36 9.80 14.08
C ARG A 69 15.32 8.54 13.21
N ALA A 70 16.38 7.72 13.19
CA ALA A 70 16.53 6.59 12.26
C ALA A 70 16.28 5.21 12.88
N VAL A 71 15.72 5.16 14.10
CA VAL A 71 15.03 3.96 14.56
C VAL A 71 13.57 4.34 14.50
N SER A 72 12.91 4.06 13.37
CA SER A 72 11.45 4.00 13.31
C SER A 72 10.98 3.36 14.60
N ASP A 73 10.13 4.01 15.41
CA ASP A 73 9.74 3.58 16.77
C ASP A 73 9.51 2.06 16.81
N MET A 74 10.59 1.31 17.07
CA MET A 74 10.59 -0.13 16.98
C MET A 74 9.89 -0.57 18.24
N VAL A 75 8.59 -0.77 18.13
CA VAL A 75 7.80 -1.33 19.21
C VAL A 75 8.32 -2.73 19.43
N THR A 76 9.01 -2.92 20.55
CA THR A 76 9.49 -4.23 20.96
C THR A 76 8.26 -5.07 21.29
N ILE A 77 7.97 -6.07 20.45
CA ILE A 77 6.94 -7.07 20.73
C ILE A 77 7.57 -8.10 21.68
N PRO A 78 7.06 -8.26 22.91
CA PRO A 78 7.59 -9.26 23.83
C PRO A 78 7.33 -10.68 23.32
N ASP A 79 8.30 -11.59 23.49
CA ASP A 79 8.11 -13.04 23.26
C ASP A 79 7.27 -13.72 24.36
N ALA A 80 6.74 -12.94 25.32
CA ALA A 80 5.88 -13.46 26.36
C ALA A 80 4.59 -14.02 25.74
N PRO A 81 4.10 -15.19 26.19
CA PRO A 81 2.83 -15.71 25.73
C PRO A 81 1.73 -14.68 26.01
N TYR A 82 0.83 -14.49 25.04
CA TYR A 82 -0.35 -13.65 25.24
C TYR A 82 -1.16 -14.16 26.44
N ASP A 83 -1.74 -13.22 27.18
CA ASP A 83 -2.69 -13.55 28.23
C ASP A 83 -3.93 -14.20 27.60
N ALA A 84 -4.16 -15.47 27.91
CA ALA A 84 -5.29 -16.25 27.37
C ALA A 84 -6.65 -15.66 27.80
N SER A 85 -6.70 -14.89 28.89
CA SER A 85 -7.93 -14.21 29.32
C SER A 85 -8.41 -13.16 28.31
N LEU A 86 -7.51 -12.60 27.48
CA LEU A 86 -7.86 -11.67 26.40
C LEU A 86 -8.75 -12.31 25.31
N TRP A 87 -8.85 -13.64 25.28
CA TRP A 87 -9.56 -14.42 24.26
C TRP A 87 -10.75 -15.21 24.81
N THR A 88 -11.13 -15.00 26.08
CA THR A 88 -12.14 -15.83 26.78
C THR A 88 -13.53 -15.77 26.14
N ASP A 89 -13.89 -14.65 25.49
CA ASP A 89 -15.18 -14.48 24.81
C ASP A 89 -15.04 -14.40 23.28
N ALA A 90 -13.84 -14.63 22.74
CA ALA A 90 -13.58 -14.55 21.29
C ALA A 90 -14.28 -15.69 20.50
N GLU A 91 -14.65 -16.76 21.19
CA GLU A 91 -15.41 -17.89 20.64
C GLU A 91 -16.93 -17.64 20.56
N ASP A 92 -17.43 -16.59 21.22
CA ASP A 92 -18.82 -16.10 21.08
C ASP A 92 -18.93 -15.07 19.93
N GLU A 93 -18.18 -15.28 18.86
CA GLU A 93 -18.47 -14.67 17.56
C GLU A 93 -19.74 -15.34 17.04
N GLY A 94 -20.87 -14.80 17.52
CA GLY A 94 -22.20 -15.37 17.38
C GLY A 94 -22.52 -15.70 15.93
N LEU A 95 -22.49 -16.99 15.61
CA LEU A 95 -23.36 -17.56 14.59
C LEU A 95 -24.78 -17.15 14.97
N GLY A 96 -25.31 -16.16 14.24
CA GLY A 96 -26.37 -15.27 14.69
C GLY A 96 -27.52 -15.96 15.42
N ALA A 97 -27.93 -15.36 16.56
CA ALA A 97 -29.14 -15.65 17.33
C ALA A 97 -29.49 -17.13 17.50
N ARG A 98 -29.38 -17.64 18.74
CA ARG A 98 -29.76 -19.00 19.17
C ARG A 98 -31.16 -19.49 18.70
N ASP A 99 -32.03 -18.59 18.25
CA ASP A 99 -33.39 -18.89 17.81
C ASP A 99 -33.69 -18.65 16.32
N ARG A 100 -32.70 -18.35 15.46
CA ARG A 100 -32.93 -18.26 14.01
C ARG A 100 -32.32 -19.45 13.28
N ARG A 101 -33.14 -20.48 13.05
CA ARG A 101 -32.87 -21.47 12.00
C ARG A 101 -32.77 -20.70 10.67
N ALA A 102 -31.62 -20.76 10.03
CA ALA A 102 -31.46 -20.23 8.68
C ALA A 102 -32.47 -20.93 7.75
N PRO A 103 -33.20 -20.18 6.89
CA PRO A 103 -34.08 -20.77 5.89
C PRO A 103 -33.30 -21.54 4.83
#